data_AF-A0A183M9U5-F1
#
_entry.id   AF-A0A183M9U5-F1
#
_cell.length_a   1.000
_cell.length_b   1.000
_cell.length_c   1.000
_cell.angle_alpha   90.00
_cell.angle_beta   90.00
_cell.angle_gamma   90.00
#
_symmetry.space_group_name_H-M   'P 1'
#
loop_
_entity.id
_entity.type
_entity.pdbx_description
1 polymer ?
#
loop_
_entity_poly.entity_id
_entity_poly.type
_entity_poly.pdbx_seq_one_letter_code
_entity_poly.pdbx_strand_id
1 'polypeptide(L)'
;MNNRGIPMLPRRWLKCPRMGDMILDIFIPFKTPLDNKFDHFIDPDDVFHVDDAFKTYKLGLIIDLTKSHRFYNRREVTEQDCKYLKIECKGNEERPTSEQVNLFIQIKIGMYAFYLNYGYVRVDIAVQIFSDARPPGIYKADYLEDLFTRYGCIEDCPQAPSLPDWCTGITQLLSENQSVPTSWNESIVVTIFKKGSRCSCNNYRGISLLPIASKLLASVILRRLFKTRERLTREEQAGFRPGR
;
A
#
# COMPACT_ATOMS: atom_id res chain seq x y z
N MET A 1 -4.11 -23.49 -22.38
CA MET A 1 -4.11 -23.33 -20.91
C MET A 1 -3.79 -21.88 -20.60
N ASN A 2 -4.74 -21.13 -20.05
CA ASN A 2 -4.59 -19.69 -19.84
C ASN A 2 -3.51 -19.41 -18.79
N ASN A 3 -2.46 -18.70 -19.21
CA ASN A 3 -1.33 -18.27 -18.39
C ASN A 3 -1.76 -17.11 -17.47
N ARG A 4 -2.75 -17.32 -16.58
CA ARG A 4 -3.15 -16.31 -15.60
C ARG A 4 -2.06 -16.25 -14.53
N GLY A 5 -1.21 -15.23 -14.61
CA GLY A 5 -0.20 -14.96 -13.60
C GLY A 5 -0.83 -14.89 -12.20
N ILE A 6 -0.06 -15.33 -11.20
CA ILE A 6 -0.45 -15.31 -9.79
C ILE A 6 -0.92 -13.89 -9.40
N PRO A 7 -2.13 -13.74 -8.83
CA PRO A 7 -2.66 -12.42 -8.50
C PRO A 7 -1.81 -11.75 -7.42
N MET A 8 -1.24 -10.58 -7.73
CA MET A 8 -0.41 -9.84 -6.78
C MET A 8 -1.26 -9.09 -5.74
N LEU A 9 -1.05 -9.44 -4.47
CA LEU A 9 -1.61 -8.71 -3.33
C LEU A 9 -1.17 -7.23 -3.34
N PRO A 10 -2.04 -6.29 -2.90
CA PRO A 10 -1.62 -4.91 -2.68
C PRO A 10 -0.52 -4.86 -1.61
N ARG A 11 0.48 -3.99 -1.83
CA ARG A 11 1.56 -3.80 -0.84
C ARG A 11 0.98 -3.33 0.49
N ARG A 12 1.53 -3.85 1.59
CA ARG A 12 1.18 -3.43 2.96
C ARG A 12 -0.30 -3.71 3.34
N TRP A 13 -0.99 -4.59 2.63
CA TRP A 13 -2.43 -4.83 2.83
C TRP A 13 -2.76 -5.78 3.99
N LEU A 14 -1.96 -6.84 4.18
CA LEU A 14 -2.25 -7.94 5.11
C LEU A 14 -2.50 -7.43 6.54
N LYS A 15 -1.53 -6.70 7.10
CA LYS A 15 -1.62 -6.16 8.47
C LYS A 15 -2.30 -4.79 8.57
N CYS A 16 -2.79 -4.25 7.45
CA CYS A 16 -3.59 -3.04 7.49
C CYS A 16 -4.97 -3.38 8.11
N PRO A 17 -5.47 -2.61 9.09
CA PRO A 17 -6.78 -2.88 9.68
C PRO A 17 -7.90 -2.85 8.63
N ARG A 18 -8.93 -3.70 8.76
CA ARG A 18 -10.00 -3.80 7.75
C ARG A 18 -10.78 -2.49 7.61
N MET A 19 -11.32 -1.99 8.72
CA MET A 19 -12.21 -0.83 8.79
C MET A 19 -11.75 0.13 9.89
N GLY A 20 -12.03 1.41 9.74
CA GLY A 20 -11.99 2.38 10.84
C GLY A 20 -13.40 2.62 11.38
N ASP A 21 -13.50 3.59 12.27
CA ASP A 21 -14.75 4.00 12.90
C ASP A 21 -15.53 5.00 12.05
N MET A 22 -16.79 5.22 12.43
CA MET A 22 -17.69 6.12 11.74
C MET A 22 -17.30 7.58 11.94
N ILE A 23 -17.14 8.30 10.83
CA ILE A 23 -16.79 9.72 10.80
C ILE A 23 -18.05 10.53 10.55
N LEU A 24 -18.42 11.33 11.55
CA LEU A 24 -19.55 12.28 11.51
C LEU A 24 -20.88 11.63 11.12
N ASP A 25 -21.08 10.33 11.42
CA ASP A 25 -22.24 9.53 11.01
C ASP A 25 -22.42 9.36 9.49
N ILE A 26 -21.36 9.62 8.71
CA ILE A 26 -21.44 9.73 7.25
C ILE A 26 -20.46 8.81 6.54
N PHE A 27 -19.21 8.75 6.99
CA PHE A 27 -18.15 8.05 6.27
C PHE A 27 -17.58 6.91 7.12
N ILE A 28 -17.42 5.75 6.50
CA ILE A 28 -16.64 4.63 7.05
C ILE A 28 -15.41 4.42 6.18
N PRO A 29 -14.19 4.72 6.66
CA PRO A 29 -12.97 4.41 5.91
C PRO A 29 -12.63 2.92 6.08
N PHE A 30 -12.35 2.23 4.98
CA PHE A 30 -11.88 0.84 5.01
C PHE A 30 -10.86 0.56 3.91
N LYS A 31 -10.01 -0.46 4.12
CA LYS A 31 -9.03 -0.89 3.10
C LYS A 31 -9.77 -1.57 1.93
N THR A 32 -9.17 -1.65 0.74
CA THR A 32 -9.83 -2.36 -0.38
C THR A 32 -10.15 -3.81 0.00
N PRO A 33 -11.40 -4.28 -0.19
CA PRO A 33 -11.70 -5.71 -0.15
C PRO A 33 -10.95 -6.46 -1.25
N LEU A 34 -10.76 -7.75 -1.06
CA LEU A 34 -10.18 -8.67 -2.04
C LEU A 34 -11.15 -9.84 -2.26
N ASP A 35 -11.36 -10.26 -3.51
CA ASP A 35 -12.21 -11.41 -3.82
C ASP A 35 -11.51 -12.76 -3.58
N ASN A 36 -12.28 -13.84 -3.67
CA ASN A 36 -11.87 -15.20 -3.31
C ASN A 36 -10.61 -15.72 -4.04
N LYS A 37 -10.23 -15.11 -5.17
CA LYS A 37 -9.01 -15.49 -5.90
C LYS A 37 -7.74 -15.13 -5.13
N PHE A 38 -7.83 -14.31 -4.08
CA PHE A 38 -6.71 -13.97 -3.21
C PHE A 38 -6.60 -14.85 -1.96
N ASP A 39 -7.62 -15.64 -1.62
CA ASP A 39 -7.72 -16.35 -0.34
C ASP A 39 -6.56 -17.30 -0.09
N HIS A 40 -6.06 -17.95 -1.13
CA HIS A 40 -4.95 -18.89 -1.03
C HIS A 40 -3.62 -18.22 -0.66
N PHE A 41 -3.57 -16.88 -0.66
CA PHE A 41 -2.40 -16.07 -0.34
C PHE A 41 -2.55 -15.28 0.97
N ILE A 42 -3.70 -15.41 1.65
CA ILE A 42 -4.05 -14.65 2.85
C ILE A 42 -4.40 -15.63 3.96
N ASP A 43 -3.97 -15.33 5.18
CA ASP A 43 -4.42 -16.09 6.34
C ASP A 43 -5.95 -15.96 6.49
N PRO A 44 -6.72 -17.04 6.72
CA PRO A 44 -8.17 -16.95 6.89
C PRO A 44 -8.62 -15.85 7.85
N ASP A 45 -7.87 -15.59 8.92
CA ASP A 45 -8.17 -14.57 9.92
C ASP A 45 -7.88 -13.14 9.43
N ASP A 46 -7.16 -12.97 8.32
CA ASP A 46 -6.81 -11.70 7.68
C ASP A 46 -7.66 -11.40 6.42
N VAL A 47 -8.50 -12.35 5.95
CA VAL A 47 -9.37 -12.20 4.76
C VAL A 47 -10.36 -11.05 4.93
N PHE A 48 -10.62 -10.30 3.86
CA PHE A 48 -11.59 -9.20 3.88
C PHE A 48 -12.29 -9.08 2.52
N HIS A 49 -13.49 -9.62 2.45
CA HIS A 49 -14.38 -9.57 1.29
C HIS A 49 -15.35 -8.39 1.35
N VAL A 50 -16.06 -8.15 0.26
CA VAL A 50 -17.07 -7.08 0.18
C VAL A 50 -18.14 -7.26 1.26
N ASP A 51 -18.65 -8.48 1.43
CA ASP A 51 -19.70 -8.80 2.41
C ASP A 51 -19.29 -8.48 3.86
N ASP A 52 -18.00 -8.56 4.19
CA ASP A 52 -17.52 -8.23 5.54
C ASP A 52 -17.75 -6.76 5.90
N ALA A 53 -17.72 -5.85 4.91
CA ALA A 53 -18.03 -4.44 5.12
C ALA A 53 -19.52 -4.22 5.46
N PHE A 54 -20.41 -5.05 4.89
CA PHE A 54 -21.86 -4.97 5.09
C PHE A 54 -22.36 -5.65 6.36
N LYS A 55 -21.56 -6.54 6.97
CA LYS A 55 -21.88 -7.15 8.28
C LYS A 55 -21.96 -6.13 9.39
N THR A 56 -21.15 -5.06 9.31
CA THR A 56 -21.04 -4.05 10.37
C THR A 56 -21.97 -2.86 10.12
N TYR A 57 -22.10 -2.44 8.85
CA TYR A 57 -22.85 -1.23 8.49
C TYR A 57 -23.74 -1.46 7.27
N LYS A 58 -24.93 -0.86 7.29
CA LYS A 58 -25.76 -0.75 6.08
C LYS A 58 -25.24 0.40 5.21
N LEU A 59 -24.45 0.07 4.20
CA LEU A 59 -23.81 1.06 3.31
C LEU A 59 -24.75 1.44 2.14
N GLY A 60 -24.99 2.73 1.93
CA GLY A 60 -25.77 3.21 0.77
C GLY A 60 -24.94 3.50 -0.49
N LEU A 61 -23.63 3.73 -0.33
CA LEU A 61 -22.70 4.02 -1.42
C LEU A 61 -21.29 3.60 -1.02
N ILE A 62 -20.60 2.87 -1.91
CA ILE A 62 -19.16 2.65 -1.85
C ILE A 62 -18.47 3.55 -2.90
N ILE A 63 -17.51 4.34 -2.43
CA ILE A 63 -16.62 5.14 -3.28
C ILE A 63 -15.25 4.44 -3.33
N ASP A 64 -14.97 3.75 -4.42
CA ASP A 64 -13.70 3.09 -4.65
C ASP A 64 -12.66 4.07 -5.20
N LEU A 65 -11.68 4.40 -4.36
CA LEU A 65 -10.58 5.32 -4.69
C LEU A 65 -9.37 4.64 -5.36
N THR A 66 -9.41 3.32 -5.58
CA THR A 66 -8.30 2.60 -6.20
C THR A 66 -8.29 2.85 -7.71
N LYS A 67 -7.09 2.94 -8.31
CA LYS A 67 -6.92 2.93 -9.76
C LYS A 67 -7.19 1.56 -10.40
N SER A 68 -7.11 0.47 -9.64
CA SER A 68 -7.22 -0.88 -10.18
C SER A 68 -8.65 -1.41 -10.12
N HIS A 69 -9.03 -2.25 -11.08
CA HIS A 69 -10.30 -2.98 -11.11
C HIS A 69 -10.13 -4.47 -10.76
N ARG A 70 -8.93 -4.86 -10.30
CA ARG A 70 -8.56 -6.27 -10.15
C ARG A 70 -8.84 -6.86 -8.77
N PHE A 71 -9.27 -6.06 -7.80
CA PHE A 71 -9.28 -6.46 -6.40
C PHE A 71 -10.56 -7.20 -5.99
N TYR A 72 -11.72 -6.75 -6.44
CA TYR A 72 -13.01 -7.38 -6.17
C TYR A 72 -13.97 -7.04 -7.32
N ASN A 73 -15.08 -7.77 -7.42
CA ASN A 73 -16.09 -7.49 -8.43
C ASN A 73 -17.08 -6.45 -7.89
N ARG A 74 -17.24 -5.33 -8.62
CA ARG A 74 -18.24 -4.29 -8.24
C ARG A 74 -19.67 -4.83 -8.14
N ARG A 75 -19.98 -5.96 -8.78
CA ARG A 75 -21.31 -6.60 -8.69
C ARG A 75 -21.64 -7.04 -7.28
N GLU A 76 -20.65 -7.50 -6.53
CA GLU A 76 -20.79 -7.90 -5.12
C GLU A 76 -21.28 -6.71 -4.27
N VAL A 77 -20.92 -5.47 -4.64
CA VAL A 77 -21.45 -4.27 -3.98
C VAL A 77 -22.91 -4.01 -4.35
N THR A 78 -23.23 -4.06 -5.65
CA THR A 78 -24.59 -3.78 -6.12
C THR A 78 -25.61 -4.83 -5.71
N GLU A 79 -25.17 -6.07 -5.49
CA GLU A 79 -26.01 -7.17 -4.97
C GLU A 79 -26.41 -6.94 -3.50
N GLN A 80 -25.67 -6.09 -2.77
CA GLN A 80 -25.98 -5.67 -1.41
C GLN A 80 -26.88 -4.41 -1.34
N ASP A 81 -27.61 -4.09 -2.42
CA ASP A 81 -28.43 -2.85 -2.57
C ASP A 81 -27.62 -1.57 -2.33
N CYS A 82 -26.33 -1.60 -2.66
CA CYS A 82 -25.41 -0.50 -2.45
C CYS A 82 -24.99 0.12 -3.78
N LYS A 83 -24.99 1.46 -3.86
CA LYS A 83 -24.46 2.16 -5.03
C LYS A 83 -22.94 2.03 -5.07
N TYR A 84 -22.40 2.00 -6.28
CA TYR A 84 -20.96 1.92 -6.49
C TYR A 84 -20.48 3.07 -7.37
N LEU A 85 -19.47 3.79 -6.90
CA LEU A 85 -18.77 4.81 -7.68
C LEU A 85 -17.27 4.60 -7.59
N LYS A 86 -16.57 4.75 -8.72
CA LYS A 86 -15.10 4.70 -8.75
C LYS A 86 -14.52 6.06 -9.07
N ILE A 87 -13.57 6.51 -8.25
CA ILE A 87 -12.76 7.71 -8.50
C ILE A 87 -11.31 7.23 -8.54
N GLU A 88 -10.71 7.14 -9.72
CA GLU A 88 -9.41 6.48 -9.88
C GLU A 88 -8.25 7.34 -9.36
N CYS A 89 -7.92 7.22 -8.07
CA CYS A 89 -6.79 7.91 -7.47
C CYS A 89 -5.49 7.11 -7.67
N LYS A 90 -4.41 7.80 -8.04
CA LYS A 90 -3.10 7.18 -8.23
C LYS A 90 -2.40 7.00 -6.87
N GLY A 91 -2.64 5.86 -6.24
CA GLY A 91 -2.05 5.55 -4.93
C GLY A 91 -0.51 5.56 -4.93
N ASN A 92 0.08 5.81 -3.75
CA ASN A 92 1.52 5.85 -3.46
C ASN A 92 2.37 6.92 -4.16
N GLU A 93 1.90 7.59 -5.23
CA GLU A 93 2.72 8.50 -6.04
C GLU A 93 2.17 9.92 -6.11
N GLU A 94 0.85 10.12 -6.10
CA GLU A 94 0.25 11.44 -6.34
C GLU A 94 -0.96 11.71 -5.43
N ARG A 95 -1.07 12.97 -4.97
CA ARG A 95 -2.24 13.50 -4.26
C ARG A 95 -3.47 13.58 -5.17
N PRO A 96 -4.70 13.49 -4.63
CA PRO A 96 -5.91 13.67 -5.44
C PRO A 96 -5.93 15.03 -6.17
N THR A 97 -6.33 15.01 -7.44
CA THR A 97 -6.47 16.24 -8.25
C THR A 97 -7.67 17.06 -7.77
N SER A 98 -7.70 18.36 -8.08
CA SER A 98 -8.85 19.21 -7.76
C SER A 98 -10.14 18.67 -8.37
N GLU A 99 -10.08 18.06 -9.56
CA GLU A 99 -11.24 17.43 -10.22
C GLU A 99 -11.75 16.21 -9.42
N GLN A 100 -10.85 15.35 -8.94
CA GLN A 100 -11.22 14.20 -8.12
C GLN A 100 -11.84 14.62 -6.79
N VAL A 101 -11.26 15.66 -6.16
CA VAL A 101 -11.79 16.23 -4.92
C VAL A 101 -13.15 16.88 -5.17
N ASN A 102 -13.31 17.64 -6.25
CA ASN A 102 -14.58 18.27 -6.61
C ASN A 102 -15.66 17.21 -6.91
N LEU A 103 -15.32 16.13 -7.61
CA LEU A 103 -16.23 15.01 -7.83
C LEU A 103 -16.66 14.39 -6.50
N PHE A 104 -15.71 14.17 -5.57
CA PHE A 104 -16.01 13.65 -4.24
C PHE A 104 -16.97 14.57 -3.47
N ILE A 105 -16.72 15.88 -3.50
CA ILE A 105 -17.57 16.89 -2.85
C ILE A 105 -18.95 16.97 -3.51
N GLN A 106 -19.04 16.89 -4.84
CA GLN A 106 -20.31 16.94 -5.57
C GLN A 106 -21.22 15.75 -5.25
N ILE A 107 -20.67 14.56 -4.97
CA ILE A 107 -21.47 13.41 -4.48
C ILE A 107 -22.16 13.79 -3.17
N LYS A 108 -21.43 14.45 -2.26
CA LYS A 108 -21.99 14.96 -1.01
C LYS A 108 -23.07 15.99 -1.33
N ILE A 109 -22.79 17.02 -2.12
CA ILE A 109 -23.79 18.07 -2.42
C ILE A 109 -25.05 17.51 -3.09
N GLY A 110 -24.94 16.53 -4.00
CA GLY A 110 -26.10 15.87 -4.60
C GLY A 110 -26.95 15.07 -3.61
N MET A 111 -26.32 14.46 -2.59
CA MET A 111 -27.01 13.71 -1.54
C MET A 111 -27.54 14.63 -0.41
N TYR A 112 -26.87 15.76 -0.17
CA TYR A 112 -27.14 16.76 0.87
C TYR A 112 -27.96 17.96 0.42
N ALA A 113 -28.19 18.16 -0.89
CA ALA A 113 -29.20 19.11 -1.37
C ALA A 113 -30.60 18.77 -0.84
N PHE A 114 -30.79 17.55 -0.31
CA PHE A 114 -32.00 17.09 0.35
C PHE A 114 -32.01 17.30 1.88
N TYR A 115 -30.87 17.57 2.53
CA TYR A 115 -30.75 17.70 3.99
C TYR A 115 -29.69 18.78 4.37
N LEU A 116 -30.16 19.97 4.76
CA LEU A 116 -29.35 21.16 5.06
C LEU A 116 -28.44 21.04 6.32
N ASN A 117 -27.48 21.97 6.41
CA ASN A 117 -26.76 22.46 7.61
C ASN A 117 -25.72 21.57 8.31
N TYR A 118 -24.50 21.49 7.74
CA TYR A 118 -23.29 21.35 8.55
C TYR A 118 -22.28 22.40 8.10
N GLY A 119 -21.92 23.30 9.03
CA GLY A 119 -20.98 24.40 8.79
C GLY A 119 -19.60 23.93 8.32
N TYR A 120 -18.77 24.90 7.93
CA TYR A 120 -17.40 24.66 7.47
C TYR A 120 -16.56 24.02 8.60
N VAL A 121 -16.24 22.73 8.47
CA VAL A 121 -15.31 22.06 9.40
C VAL A 121 -13.90 22.52 9.05
N ARG A 122 -13.17 23.09 10.02
CA ARG A 122 -11.77 23.49 9.82
C ARG A 122 -10.91 22.26 9.52
N VAL A 123 -9.90 22.43 8.66
CA VAL A 123 -9.07 21.33 8.16
C VAL A 123 -8.30 20.60 9.27
N ASP A 124 -7.87 21.31 10.31
CA ASP A 124 -7.21 20.73 11.48
C ASP A 124 -8.13 19.77 12.24
N ILE A 125 -9.37 20.19 12.48
CA ILE A 125 -10.40 19.35 13.12
C ILE A 125 -10.74 18.15 12.24
N ALA A 126 -10.87 18.34 10.92
CA ALA A 126 -11.16 17.25 9.99
C ALA A 126 -10.04 16.20 9.96
N VAL A 127 -8.78 16.63 9.97
CA VAL A 127 -7.61 15.73 10.04
C VAL A 127 -7.58 14.98 11.36
N GLN A 128 -7.89 15.65 12.48
CA GLN A 128 -7.94 15.01 13.80
C GLN A 128 -9.05 13.96 13.88
N ILE A 129 -10.28 14.29 13.46
CA ILE A 129 -11.40 13.35 13.43
C ILE A 129 -11.06 12.11 12.59
N PHE A 130 -10.42 12.30 11.43
CA PHE A 130 -9.99 11.17 10.60
C PHE A 130 -8.88 10.35 11.27
N SER A 131 -7.95 11.00 11.97
CA SER A 131 -6.90 10.32 12.73
C SER A 131 -7.46 9.45 13.83
N ASP A 132 -8.45 9.95 14.59
CA ASP A 132 -9.08 9.22 15.69
C ASP A 132 -9.91 8.04 15.16
N ALA A 133 -10.69 8.27 14.10
CA ALA A 133 -11.52 7.22 13.50
C ALA A 133 -10.70 6.18 12.71
N ARG A 134 -9.50 6.53 12.25
CA ARG A 134 -8.66 5.62 11.45
C ARG A 134 -7.17 5.80 11.80
N PRO A 135 -6.72 5.38 12.98
CA PRO A 135 -5.35 5.61 13.41
C PRO A 135 -4.30 5.01 12.46
N PRO A 136 -3.19 5.72 12.18
CA PRO A 136 -2.79 7.03 12.71
C PRO A 136 -3.29 8.22 11.86
N GLY A 137 -4.32 8.03 11.03
CA GLY A 137 -4.81 9.02 10.09
C GLY A 137 -3.96 9.14 8.83
N ILE A 138 -3.84 10.36 8.31
CA ILE A 138 -3.05 10.67 7.13
C ILE A 138 -1.57 10.73 7.53
N TYR A 139 -0.81 9.68 7.21
CA TYR A 139 0.61 9.56 7.56
C TYR A 139 1.57 10.07 6.46
N LYS A 140 1.06 10.70 5.41
CA LYS A 140 1.84 11.25 4.30
C LYS A 140 1.94 12.77 4.45
N ALA A 141 3.13 13.30 4.71
CA ALA A 141 3.35 14.74 4.92
C ALA A 141 2.89 15.57 3.72
N ASP A 142 3.19 15.12 2.49
CA ASP A 142 2.76 15.77 1.24
C ASP A 142 1.23 15.89 1.11
N TYR A 143 0.47 15.01 1.74
CA TYR A 143 -1.00 15.06 1.74
C TYR A 143 -1.52 16.04 2.78
N LEU A 144 -0.91 16.08 3.97
CA LEU A 144 -1.25 17.05 5.00
C LEU A 144 -0.94 18.47 4.51
N GLU A 145 0.24 18.69 3.96
CA GLU A 145 0.64 19.98 3.39
C GLU A 145 -0.33 20.45 2.29
N ASP A 146 -0.75 19.55 1.40
CA ASP A 146 -1.73 19.88 0.36
C ASP A 146 -3.10 20.26 0.94
N LEU A 147 -3.59 19.54 1.96
CA LEU A 147 -4.84 19.85 2.62
C LEU A 147 -4.81 21.24 3.29
N PHE A 148 -3.74 21.53 4.04
CA PHE A 148 -3.60 22.82 4.72
C PHE A 148 -3.34 23.96 3.74
N THR A 149 -2.66 23.71 2.61
CA THR A 149 -2.52 24.70 1.53
C THR A 149 -3.87 25.03 0.89
N ARG A 150 -4.76 24.05 0.72
CA ARG A 150 -6.07 24.24 0.06
C ARG A 150 -7.16 24.78 0.97
N TYR A 151 -7.15 24.40 2.26
CA TYR A 151 -8.31 24.55 3.16
C TYR A 151 -7.95 25.18 4.52
N GLY A 152 -6.72 25.62 4.74
CA GLY A 152 -6.28 26.19 6.01
C GLY A 152 -5.00 27.03 5.91
N CYS A 153 -4.16 26.94 6.94
CA CYS A 153 -2.90 27.66 7.08
C CYS A 153 -1.76 26.64 7.08
N ILE A 154 -0.75 26.78 6.22
CA ILE A 154 0.35 25.79 6.14
C ILE A 154 1.17 25.72 7.42
N GLU A 155 1.22 26.83 8.17
CA GLU A 155 1.86 26.99 9.47
C GLU A 155 1.19 26.13 10.55
N ASP A 156 -0.10 25.82 10.40
CA ASP A 156 -0.87 24.96 11.30
C ASP A 156 -0.81 23.48 10.90
N CYS A 157 -0.09 23.14 9.83
CA CYS A 157 -0.01 21.77 9.32
C CYS A 157 0.68 20.85 10.36
N PRO A 158 0.01 19.78 10.81
CA PRO A 158 0.59 18.88 11.80
C PRO A 158 1.75 18.10 11.17
N GLN A 159 2.74 17.75 12.00
CA GLN A 159 3.76 16.82 11.57
C GLN A 159 3.12 15.47 11.25
N ALA A 160 3.48 14.87 10.11
CA ALA A 160 3.02 13.53 9.79
C ALA A 160 3.39 12.53 10.92
N PRO A 161 2.46 11.67 11.33
CA PRO A 161 2.73 10.64 12.31
C PRO A 161 3.75 9.63 11.80
N SER A 162 4.32 8.84 12.72
CA SER A 162 5.19 7.72 12.36
C SER A 162 4.47 6.74 11.43
N LEU A 163 5.22 6.13 10.51
CA LEU A 163 4.65 5.09 9.66
C LEU A 163 4.11 3.97 10.56
N PRO A 164 2.87 3.49 10.32
CA PRO A 164 2.32 2.43 11.13
C PRO A 164 3.06 1.12 10.88
N ASP A 165 3.09 0.23 11.87
CA ASP A 165 3.85 -1.02 11.87
C ASP A 165 3.61 -1.90 10.63
N TRP A 166 2.37 -1.95 10.17
CA TRP A 166 1.98 -2.67 8.95
C TRP A 166 2.62 -2.14 7.66
N CYS A 167 3.24 -0.95 7.70
CA CYS A 167 4.07 -0.42 6.62
C CYS A 167 5.52 -0.89 6.65
N THR A 168 6.02 -1.44 7.76
CA THR A 168 7.45 -1.72 7.98
C THR A 168 7.80 -3.21 8.09
N GLY A 169 6.86 -4.10 7.76
CA GLY A 169 6.91 -5.53 8.12
C GLY A 169 8.22 -6.31 7.93
N ILE A 170 9.09 -5.99 6.97
CA ILE A 170 10.42 -6.65 6.86
C ILE A 170 11.42 -6.11 7.90
N THR A 171 11.41 -4.80 8.17
CA THR A 171 12.33 -4.20 9.14
C THR A 171 11.91 -4.50 10.57
N GLN A 172 10.61 -4.63 10.83
CA GLN A 172 10.09 -4.94 12.17
C GLN A 172 10.34 -6.40 12.57
N LEU A 173 10.17 -7.36 11.64
CA LEU A 173 10.57 -8.76 11.85
C LEU A 173 12.07 -8.92 12.19
N LEU A 174 12.93 -8.08 11.63
CA LEU A 174 14.37 -8.10 11.89
C LEU A 174 14.74 -7.38 13.20
N SER A 175 14.00 -6.33 13.59
CA SER A 175 14.22 -5.65 14.87
C SER A 175 13.71 -6.44 16.07
N GLU A 176 12.59 -7.16 15.93
CA GLU A 176 11.99 -7.97 17.00
C GLU A 176 12.81 -9.23 17.30
N ASN A 177 13.35 -9.90 16.27
CA ASN A 177 14.17 -11.10 16.47
C ASN A 177 15.63 -10.78 16.86
N GLN A 178 16.04 -9.51 16.85
CA GLN A 178 17.43 -9.00 17.02
C GLN A 178 18.52 -9.77 16.26
N SER A 179 18.13 -10.67 15.36
CA SER A 179 18.98 -11.62 14.68
C SER A 179 18.33 -11.96 13.36
N VAL A 180 19.15 -12.01 12.31
CA VAL A 180 18.73 -12.55 11.03
C VAL A 180 18.59 -14.07 11.22
N PRO A 181 17.46 -14.69 10.82
CA PRO A 181 17.31 -16.14 10.93
C PRO A 181 18.48 -16.85 10.25
N THR A 182 19.08 -17.85 10.90
CA THR A 182 20.28 -18.53 10.40
C THR A 182 20.09 -19.11 8.99
N SER A 183 18.87 -19.53 8.65
CA SER A 183 18.49 -20.01 7.32
C SER A 183 18.69 -18.99 6.19
N TRP A 184 18.79 -17.69 6.50
CA TRP A 184 19.06 -16.64 5.52
C TRP A 184 20.54 -16.58 5.10
N ASN A 185 21.43 -17.21 5.89
CA ASN A 185 22.86 -17.36 5.59
C ASN A 185 23.17 -18.61 4.77
N GLU A 186 22.18 -19.48 4.54
CA GLU A 186 22.36 -20.70 3.75
C GLU A 186 22.11 -20.41 2.27
N SER A 187 22.90 -21.04 1.40
CA SER A 187 22.73 -20.94 -0.04
C SER A 187 22.84 -22.32 -0.68
N ILE A 188 21.99 -22.60 -1.65
CA ILE A 188 22.06 -23.84 -2.43
C ILE A 188 23.00 -23.59 -3.61
N VAL A 189 24.13 -24.30 -3.65
CA VAL A 189 25.07 -24.22 -4.78
C VAL A 189 24.60 -25.18 -5.87
N VAL A 190 24.23 -24.61 -7.02
CA VAL A 190 23.85 -25.37 -8.22
C VAL A 190 24.88 -25.13 -9.31
N THR A 191 25.32 -26.19 -9.96
CA THR A 191 26.22 -26.10 -11.12
C THR A 191 25.41 -25.95 -12.41
N ILE A 192 25.63 -24.85 -13.14
CA ILE A 192 25.07 -24.63 -14.47
C ILE A 192 26.13 -24.96 -15.51
N PHE A 193 25.82 -25.91 -16.39
CA PHE A 193 26.69 -26.22 -17.52
C PHE A 193 26.81 -25.02 -18.46
N LYS A 194 28.04 -24.65 -18.83
CA LYS A 194 28.32 -23.56 -19.78
C LYS A 194 28.37 -24.10 -21.22
N LYS A 195 29.52 -24.68 -21.62
CA LYS A 195 29.81 -25.15 -22.99
C LYS A 195 30.97 -26.15 -22.99
N GLY A 196 31.09 -27.00 -24.02
CA GLY A 196 32.16 -27.99 -24.15
C GLY A 196 31.72 -29.42 -23.78
N SER A 197 32.65 -30.26 -23.32
CA SER A 197 32.31 -31.62 -22.86
C SER A 197 31.64 -31.62 -21.49
N ARG A 198 30.52 -32.34 -21.34
CA ARG A 198 29.83 -32.53 -20.06
C ARG A 198 30.63 -33.38 -19.06
N CYS A 199 31.63 -34.11 -19.53
CA CYS A 199 32.50 -34.93 -18.67
C CYS A 199 33.64 -34.11 -18.01
N SER A 200 33.77 -32.82 -18.33
CA SER A 200 34.80 -31.95 -17.74
C SER A 200 34.18 -30.98 -16.74
N CYS A 201 34.62 -31.06 -15.48
CA CYS A 201 34.10 -30.24 -14.38
C CYS A 201 34.32 -28.73 -14.61
N ASN A 202 35.36 -28.35 -15.35
CA ASN A 202 35.67 -26.93 -15.68
C ASN A 202 34.60 -26.28 -16.58
N ASN A 203 33.75 -27.08 -17.23
CA ASN A 203 32.67 -26.58 -18.09
C ASN A 203 31.40 -26.22 -17.32
N TYR A 204 31.41 -26.31 -15.98
CA TYR A 204 30.29 -25.96 -15.12
C TYR A 204 30.57 -24.64 -14.37
N ARG A 205 29.54 -23.82 -14.19
CA ARG A 205 29.54 -22.62 -13.36
C ARG A 205 28.80 -22.91 -12.05
N GLY A 206 29.46 -22.78 -10.90
CA GLY A 206 28.73 -22.72 -9.63
C GLY A 206 27.90 -21.42 -9.55
N ILE A 207 26.63 -21.55 -9.20
CA ILE A 207 25.74 -20.43 -8.86
C ILE A 207 25.11 -20.74 -7.51
N SER A 208 25.19 -19.78 -6.59
CA SER A 208 24.52 -19.84 -5.29
C SER A 208 23.10 -19.29 -5.40
N LEU A 209 22.11 -20.12 -5.10
CA LEU A 209 20.72 -19.72 -4.96
C LEU A 209 20.47 -19.29 -3.52
N LEU A 210 20.33 -17.97 -3.34
CA LEU A 210 20.01 -17.38 -2.04
C LEU A 210 18.48 -17.41 -1.75
N PRO A 211 18.08 -17.49 -0.47
CA PRO A 211 16.69 -17.33 -0.05
C PRO A 211 16.09 -16.01 -0.54
N ILE A 212 14.82 -16.05 -0.93
CA ILE A 212 14.08 -14.87 -1.43
C ILE A 212 14.09 -13.75 -0.39
N ALA A 213 13.95 -14.11 0.89
CA ALA A 213 13.95 -13.15 1.99
C ALA A 213 15.29 -12.40 2.12
N SER A 214 16.43 -13.11 2.03
CA SER A 214 17.77 -12.49 2.02
C SER A 214 17.96 -11.54 0.82
N LYS A 215 17.47 -11.92 -0.37
CA LYS A 215 17.52 -11.06 -1.56
C LYS A 215 16.66 -9.80 -1.41
N LEU A 216 15.48 -9.92 -0.81
CA LEU A 216 14.62 -8.78 -0.53
C LEU A 216 15.28 -7.83 0.46
N LEU A 217 15.86 -8.34 1.55
CA LEU A 217 16.59 -7.53 2.52
C LEU A 217 17.78 -6.82 1.87
N ALA A 218 18.61 -7.54 1.11
CA ALA A 218 19.73 -6.97 0.38
C ALA A 218 19.27 -5.85 -0.58
N SER A 219 18.12 -6.01 -1.25
CA SER A 219 17.55 -4.97 -2.11
C SER A 219 17.11 -3.71 -1.35
N VAL A 220 16.55 -3.88 -0.14
CA VAL A 220 16.14 -2.77 0.72
C VAL A 220 17.36 -2.04 1.27
N ILE A 221 18.35 -2.78 1.77
CA ILE A 221 19.63 -2.22 2.23
C ILE A 221 20.31 -1.47 1.10
N LEU A 222 20.43 -2.08 -0.08
CA LEU A 222 21.04 -1.46 -1.25
C LEU A 222 20.34 -0.17 -1.63
N ARG A 223 19.00 -0.12 -1.64
CA ARG A 223 18.23 1.10 -1.93
C ARG A 223 18.45 2.20 -0.89
N ARG A 224 18.53 1.84 0.39
CA ARG A 224 18.79 2.81 1.47
C ARG A 224 20.22 3.35 1.41
N LEU A 225 21.19 2.46 1.18
CA LEU A 225 22.59 2.83 1.01
C LEU A 225 22.83 3.57 -0.32
N PHE A 226 21.99 3.37 -1.33
CA PHE A 226 22.15 3.97 -2.65
C PHE A 226 22.32 5.49 -2.58
N LYS A 227 21.49 6.17 -1.77
CA LYS A 227 21.53 7.63 -1.60
C LYS A 227 22.85 8.10 -0.98
N THR A 228 23.38 7.34 -0.02
CA THR A 228 24.69 7.61 0.60
C THR A 228 25.84 7.24 -0.33
N ARG A 229 25.71 6.14 -1.06
CA ARG A 229 26.70 5.62 -2.00
C ARG A 229 26.97 6.61 -3.12
N GLU A 230 25.94 7.12 -3.80
CA GLU A 230 26.13 8.10 -4.88
C GLU A 230 26.91 9.35 -4.42
N ARG A 231 26.71 9.78 -3.16
CA ARG A 231 27.43 10.91 -2.58
C ARG A 231 28.90 10.61 -2.25
N LEU A 232 29.24 9.34 -1.97
CA LEU A 232 30.58 8.93 -1.51
C LEU A 232 31.42 8.20 -2.57
N THR A 233 30.83 7.85 -3.72
CA THR A 233 31.52 7.05 -4.75
C THR A 233 32.46 7.95 -5.57
N ARG A 234 33.77 7.72 -5.44
CA ARG A 234 34.84 8.39 -6.21
C ARG A 234 34.64 8.18 -7.72
N GLU A 235 35.11 9.12 -8.54
CA GLU A 235 34.95 9.07 -10.01
C GLU A 235 35.56 7.82 -10.64
N GLU A 236 36.65 7.29 -10.08
CA GLU A 236 37.31 6.07 -10.55
C GLU A 236 36.45 4.81 -10.43
N GLN A 237 35.37 4.85 -9.64
CA GLN A 237 34.39 3.75 -9.49
C GLN A 237 33.11 3.97 -10.32
N ALA A 238 33.19 4.77 -11.39
CA ALA A 238 32.06 5.14 -12.25
C ALA A 238 31.29 3.95 -12.88
N GLY A 239 31.89 2.76 -12.95
CA GLY A 239 31.24 1.54 -13.48
C GLY A 239 30.06 1.00 -12.64
N PHE A 240 29.84 1.53 -11.44
CA PHE A 240 28.71 1.15 -10.57
C PHE A 240 27.56 2.18 -10.57
N ARG A 241 27.67 3.23 -11.40
CA ARG A 241 26.64 4.27 -11.55
C ARG A 241 25.60 3.84 -12.60
N PRO A 242 24.31 4.17 -12.39
CA PRO A 242 23.29 3.90 -13.41
C PRO A 242 23.58 4.62 -14.73
N GLY A 243 23.43 3.93 -15.85
CA GLY A 243 23.53 4.53 -17.19
C GLY A 243 24.95 4.61 -17.77
N ARG A 244 25.91 3.87 -17.21
CA ARG A 244 27.23 3.63 -17.82
C ARG A 244 27.49 2.14 -18.00
#